data_AF-A0A7V9BEK7-F1
#
_entry.id   AF-A0A7V9BEK7-F1
#
_cell.length_a   1.000
_cell.length_b   1.000
_cell.length_c   1.000
_cell.angle_alpha   90.00
_cell.angle_beta   90.00
_cell.angle_gamma   90.00
#
_symmetry.space_group_name_H-M   'P 1'
#
loop_
_entity.id
_entity.type
_entity.pdbx_description
1 polymer ?
#
loop_
_entity_poly.entity_id
_entity_poly.type
_entity_poly.pdbx_seq_one_letter_code
_entity_poly.pdbx_strand_id
1 'polypeptide(L)'
;MSIVERLLELGRRGERAVLFTVVAGDGAGAKLLVHESGEIMGDAPSELALHTGDLLRSGRSRVLDVEERRVFCEVYGPPPRLAVYGA
;
A
#
# COMPACT_ATOMS: atom_id res chain seq x y z
N MET A 1 9.16 4.92 -15.18
CA MET A 1 8.02 5.40 -14.37
C MET A 1 8.49 5.55 -12.94
N SER A 2 8.09 6.60 -12.23
CA SER A 2 8.33 6.81 -10.80
C SER A 2 7.16 6.27 -9.96
N ILE A 3 7.38 6.06 -8.67
CA ILE A 3 6.29 5.66 -7.74
C ILE A 3 5.13 6.65 -7.80
N VAL A 4 5.41 7.96 -7.89
CA VAL A 4 4.38 9.00 -7.98
C VAL A 4 3.55 8.85 -9.25
N GLU A 5 4.20 8.62 -10.39
CA GLU A 5 3.49 8.37 -11.66
C GLU A 5 2.60 7.12 -11.57
N ARG A 6 3.09 6.02 -10.97
CA ARG A 6 2.29 4.82 -10.79
C ARG A 6 1.09 5.04 -9.87
N LEU A 7 1.26 5.79 -8.78
CA LEU A 7 0.17 6.14 -7.87
C LEU A 7 -0.93 6.96 -8.58
N LEU A 8 -0.53 7.90 -9.45
CA LEU A 8 -1.48 8.66 -10.26
C LEU A 8 -2.28 7.74 -11.21
N GLU A 9 -1.62 6.74 -11.81
CA GLU A 9 -2.30 5.75 -12.65
C GLU A 9 -3.26 4.86 -11.86
N LEU A 10 -2.83 4.38 -10.68
CA LEU A 10 -3.68 3.58 -9.78
C LEU A 10 -4.97 4.33 -9.45
N GLY A 11 -4.86 5.61 -9.08
CA GLY A 11 -6.00 6.46 -8.77
C GLY A 11 -6.95 6.64 -9.95
N ARG A 12 -6.42 6.82 -11.18
CA ARG A 12 -7.25 6.94 -12.39
C ARG A 12 -7.98 5.65 -12.76
N ARG A 13 -7.36 4.50 -12.50
CA ARG A 13 -7.89 3.18 -12.86
C ARG A 13 -8.74 2.55 -11.76
N GLY A 14 -8.79 3.16 -10.57
CA GLY A 14 -9.50 2.60 -9.42
C GLY A 14 -8.89 1.29 -8.92
N GLU A 15 -7.60 1.11 -9.15
CA GLU A 15 -6.83 -0.08 -8.80
C GLU A 15 -6.45 -0.07 -7.31
N ARG A 16 -6.27 -1.26 -6.73
CA ARG A 16 -5.90 -1.41 -5.32
C ARG A 16 -4.41 -1.67 -5.17
N ALA A 17 -3.78 -0.97 -4.24
CA ALA A 17 -2.36 -1.13 -3.94
C ALA A 17 -2.05 -0.73 -2.50
N VAL A 18 -0.86 -1.09 -2.05
CA VAL A 18 -0.29 -0.63 -0.78
C VAL A 18 1.05 0.01 -1.05
N LEU A 19 1.25 1.24 -0.55
CA LEU A 19 2.57 1.86 -0.47
C LEU A 19 3.12 1.66 0.94
N PHE A 20 4.17 0.86 1.05
CA PHE A 20 4.97 0.72 2.25
C PHE A 20 6.04 1.81 2.26
N THR A 21 6.15 2.53 3.37
CA THR A 21 7.22 3.50 3.62
C THR A 21 7.89 3.17 4.94
N VAL A 22 9.19 2.89 4.92
CA VAL A 22 9.94 2.72 6.17
C VAL A 22 10.09 4.09 6.82
N VAL A 23 9.46 4.30 7.98
CA VAL A 23 9.47 5.59 8.69
C VAL A 23 10.50 5.63 9.81
N ALA A 24 10.96 4.47 10.30
CA ALA A 24 12.07 4.34 11.24
C ALA A 24 12.74 2.97 11.14
N GLY A 25 14.03 2.89 11.49
CA GLY A 25 14.86 1.68 11.40
C GLY A 25 15.77 1.69 10.17
N ASP A 26 16.35 0.53 9.87
CA ASP A 26 17.17 0.32 8.69
C ASP A 26 16.38 0.54 7.40
N GLY A 27 16.96 1.32 6.47
CA GLY A 27 16.28 1.71 5.23
C GLY A 27 15.22 2.81 5.39
N ALA A 28 15.27 3.65 6.43
CA ALA A 28 14.33 4.77 6.59
C ALA A 28 14.25 5.65 5.34
N GLY A 29 13.02 5.90 4.88
CA GLY A 29 12.72 6.61 3.65
C GLY A 29 12.52 5.71 2.42
N ALA A 30 12.98 4.46 2.46
CA ALA A 30 12.74 3.48 1.40
C ALA A 30 11.25 3.21 1.23
N LYS A 31 10.84 2.93 -0.02
CA LYS A 31 9.43 2.72 -0.38
C LYS A 31 9.26 1.43 -1.16
N LEU A 32 8.13 0.76 -0.95
CA LEU A 32 7.71 -0.37 -1.77
C LEU A 32 6.23 -0.19 -2.11
N LEU A 33 5.90 -0.04 -3.38
CA LEU A 33 4.54 -0.08 -3.88
C LEU A 33 4.22 -1.51 -4.32
N VAL A 34 3.12 -2.05 -3.83
CA VAL A 34 2.64 -3.38 -4.19
C VAL A 34 1.20 -3.28 -4.69
N HIS A 35 0.99 -3.60 -5.95
CA HIS A 35 -0.33 -3.66 -6.57
C HIS A 35 -1.01 -5.00 -6.29
N GLU A 36 -2.34 -5.03 -6.31
CA GLU A 36 -3.12 -6.26 -6.09
C GLU A 36 -2.84 -7.38 -7.10
N SER A 37 -2.32 -7.06 -8.30
CA SER A 37 -1.89 -8.06 -9.29
C SER A 37 -0.54 -8.71 -8.99
N GLY A 38 0.17 -8.25 -7.96
CA GLY A 38 1.53 -8.68 -7.64
C GLY A 38 2.64 -7.88 -8.31
N GLU A 39 2.33 -6.78 -9.01
CA GLU A 39 3.35 -5.82 -9.46
C GLU A 39 4.00 -5.16 -8.24
N ILE A 40 5.33 -5.11 -8.21
CA ILE A 40 6.12 -4.54 -7.12
C ILE A 40 7.07 -3.48 -7.68
N MET A 41 7.15 -2.34 -7.01
CA MET A 41 8.02 -1.22 -7.40
C MET A 41 8.60 -0.51 -6.19
N GLY A 42 9.92 -0.31 -6.15
CA GLY A 42 10.59 0.47 -5.12
C GLY A 42 11.85 -0.19 -4.59
N ASP A 43 12.35 0.31 -3.48
CA ASP A 43 13.63 -0.03 -2.86
C ASP A 43 13.51 -0.47 -1.39
N ALA A 44 12.31 -0.47 -0.79
CA ALA A 44 12.13 -1.06 0.53
C ALA A 44 12.14 -2.60 0.46
N PRO A 45 12.39 -3.29 1.59
CA PRO A 45 12.51 -4.75 1.61
C PRO A 45 11.28 -5.46 1.04
N SER A 46 11.50 -6.46 0.18
CA SER A 46 10.44 -7.09 -0.61
C SER A 46 9.51 -7.98 0.21
N GLU A 47 9.96 -8.45 1.38
CA GLU A 47 9.16 -9.20 2.35
C GLU A 47 7.95 -8.40 2.88
N LEU A 48 7.99 -7.06 2.81
CA LEU A 48 6.85 -6.21 3.15
C LEU A 48 5.62 -6.55 2.30
N ALA A 49 5.82 -7.03 1.07
CA ALA A 49 4.74 -7.43 0.17
C ALA A 49 3.85 -8.53 0.75
N LEU A 50 4.35 -9.36 1.68
CA LEU A 50 3.58 -10.41 2.34
C LEU A 50 2.37 -9.85 3.13
N HIS A 51 2.44 -8.61 3.61
CA HIS A 51 1.36 -7.97 4.37
C HIS A 51 0.26 -7.36 3.49
N THR A 52 0.47 -7.28 2.17
CA THR A 52 -0.44 -6.59 1.24
C THR A 52 -1.86 -7.14 1.27
N GLY A 53 -2.00 -8.48 1.31
CA GLY A 53 -3.32 -9.11 1.26
C GLY A 53 -4.22 -8.74 2.46
N ASP A 54 -3.65 -8.73 3.68
CA ASP A 54 -4.36 -8.33 4.89
C ASP A 54 -4.69 -6.83 4.89
N LEU A 55 -3.75 -6.00 4.43
CA LEU A 55 -3.93 -4.55 4.35
C LEU A 55 -5.05 -4.17 3.37
N LEU A 56 -5.05 -4.76 2.16
CA LEU A 56 -6.09 -4.54 1.17
C LEU A 56 -7.47 -5.03 1.65
N ARG A 57 -7.54 -6.17 2.35
CA ARG A 57 -8.79 -6.65 2.97
C ARG A 57 -9.31 -5.70 4.03
N SER A 58 -8.41 -5.13 4.85
CA SER A 58 -8.81 -4.18 5.89
C SER A 58 -9.29 -2.85 5.32
N GLY A 59 -8.79 -2.47 4.14
CA GLY A 59 -9.07 -1.19 3.48
C GLY A 59 -8.56 0.04 4.27
N ARG A 60 -7.65 -0.15 5.23
CA ARG A 60 -7.20 0.91 6.15
C ARG A 60 -5.68 1.01 6.19
N SER A 61 -5.19 2.24 6.04
CA SER A 61 -3.79 2.56 6.29
C SER A 61 -3.44 2.38 7.76
N ARG A 62 -2.24 1.89 8.05
CA ARG A 62 -1.74 1.68 9.42
C ARG A 62 -0.23 1.66 9.48
N VAL A 63 0.33 1.74 10.68
CA VAL A 63 1.76 1.46 10.92
C VAL A 63 1.90 0.01 11.35
N LEU A 64 2.89 -0.69 10.80
CA LEU A 64 3.31 -2.02 11.20
C LEU A 64 4.74 -1.97 11.75
N ASP A 65 4.99 -2.73 12.79
CA ASP A 65 6.34 -3.05 13.24
C ASP A 65 6.74 -4.37 12.57
N VAL A 66 7.73 -4.32 11.68
CA VAL A 66 8.24 -5.46 10.91
C VAL A 66 9.73 -5.56 11.15
N GLU A 67 10.15 -6.64 11.83
CA GLU A 67 11.51 -6.77 12.35
C GLU A 67 11.88 -5.56 13.24
N GLU A 68 13.00 -4.88 12.95
CA GLU A 68 13.47 -3.67 13.64
C GLU A 68 13.02 -2.37 12.96
N ARG A 69 11.99 -2.43 12.11
CA ARG A 69 11.51 -1.30 11.30
C ARG A 69 10.08 -0.92 11.65
N ARG A 70 9.80 0.38 11.63
CA ARG A 70 8.44 0.91 11.63
C ARG A 70 8.07 1.27 10.20
N VAL A 71 7.00 0.67 9.69
CA VAL A 71 6.58 0.82 8.30
C VAL A 71 5.18 1.41 8.27
N PHE A 72 5.04 2.58 7.65
CA PHE A 72 3.72 3.11 7.33
C PHE A 72 3.20 2.43 6.06
N CYS A 73 2.02 1.83 6.17
CA CYS A 73 1.33 1.14 5.09
C CYS A 73 0.15 1.99 4.65
N GLU A 74 0.28 2.66 3.52
CA GLU A 74 -0.78 3.46 2.92
C GLU A 74 -1.59 2.62 1.94
N VAL A 75 -2.89 2.47 2.19
CA VAL A 75 -3.79 1.66 1.36
C VAL A 75 -4.47 2.55 0.33
N TYR A 76 -4.27 2.21 -0.95
CA TYR A 76 -4.95 2.82 -2.08
C TYR A 76 -6.01 1.88 -2.65
N GLY A 77 -7.11 2.46 -3.09
CA GLY A 77 -8.20 1.73 -3.72
C GLY A 77 -9.25 2.69 -4.28
N PRO A 78 -10.30 2.15 -4.93
CA PRO A 78 -11.38 2.98 -5.44
C PRO A 78 -12.08 3.72 -4.29
N PRO A 79 -12.66 4.91 -4.55
CA PRO A 79 -13.44 5.63 -3.55
C PRO A 79 -14.51 4.72 -2.92
N PRO A 80 -14.69 4.75 -1.59
CA PRO A 80 -15.68 3.92 -0.92
C PRO A 80 -17.07 4.24 -1.45
N ARG A 81 -17.86 3.19 -1.73
CA ARG A 81 -19.25 3.32 -2.18
C ARG A 81 -20.18 2.92 -1.05
N LEU A 82 -21.05 3.83 -0.63
CA LEU A 82 -22.12 3.53 0.33
C LEU A 82 -23.29 2.90 -0.43
N ALA A 83 -23.61 1.65 -0.11
CA ALA A 83 -24.83 1.00 -0.56
C ALA A 83 -25.85 1.04 0.57
N VAL A 84 -26.96 1.77 0.36
CA VAL A 84 -28.10 1.80 1.29
C VAL A 84 -29.17 0.88 0.74
N TYR A 85 -29.61 -0.09 1.53
CA TYR A 85 -30.69 -1.00 1.17
C TYR A 85 -31.85 -0.84 2.16
N GLY A 86 -33.04 -0.52 1.65
CA GLY A 86 -34.27 -0.35 2.42
C GLY A 86 -35.48 -0.06 1.53
N ALA A 87 -36.66 -0.45 2.01
CA ALA A 87 -37.98 -0.06 1.51
C ALA A 87 -38.61 0.93 2.50
#